data_AF-A0A918LKR0-F1
#
_entry.id   AF-A0A918LKR0-F1
#
_cell.length_a   1.000
_cell.length_b   1.000
_cell.length_c   1.000
_cell.angle_alpha   90.00
_cell.angle_beta   90.00
_cell.angle_gamma   90.00
#
_symmetry.space_group_name_H-M   'P 1'
#
loop_
_entity.id
_entity.type
_entity.pdbx_description
1 polymer ?
#
loop_
_entity_poly.entity_id
_entity_poly.type
_entity_poly.pdbx_seq_one_letter_code
_entity_poly.pdbx_strand_id
1 'polypeptide(L)'
;MITRSSGPEQSPENEYQRELAAFARDLKDLKLVNGIGYRDFDKISQKHSLSVPLSASGVSEVMSGKRWPSRDFLLALVRVLLIQQDGCLVELGDSRLQQWDHRWKRLVQLRDRAKQSTPLEVQHGSPPDKPATVQIDFVPPAGDATLQELDSAKSDLREILSNLEEHATHVRNEFRQVLGEQSRVAAELSRLAELLEKERNHNEQLERQIEELEQLRGELGRQLEGLRDQLAEIDSDKAVLFEDESELNDRRAMLNFDWARYEEDRRARAEAEAARLRGELADVKHKLEAADRLIRDGQSY
;
A
#
# COMPACT_ATOMS: atom_id res chain seq x y z
N MET A 1 40.76 -20.47 -40.96
CA MET A 1 40.41 -21.05 -39.64
C MET A 1 40.14 -19.91 -38.66
N ILE A 2 38.87 -19.65 -38.35
CA ILE A 2 38.46 -18.72 -37.28
C ILE A 2 37.51 -19.53 -36.39
N THR A 3 38.02 -20.00 -35.27
CA THR A 3 37.22 -20.63 -34.22
C THR A 3 36.49 -19.54 -33.45
N ARG A 4 35.23 -19.25 -33.83
CA ARG A 4 34.29 -18.61 -32.91
C ARG A 4 33.74 -19.68 -31.98
N SER A 5 34.39 -19.77 -30.82
CA SER A 5 33.88 -20.46 -29.63
C SER A 5 32.52 -19.85 -29.28
N SER A 6 31.44 -20.50 -29.72
CA SER A 6 30.07 -20.23 -29.27
C SER A 6 29.96 -20.75 -27.84
N GLY A 7 30.16 -19.86 -26.86
CA GLY A 7 29.86 -20.13 -25.45
C GLY A 7 28.35 -20.30 -25.24
N PRO A 8 27.94 -21.01 -24.19
CA PRO A 8 26.58 -21.49 -24.02
C PRO A 8 25.61 -20.33 -23.74
N GLU A 9 24.61 -20.21 -24.61
CA GLU A 9 23.24 -19.75 -24.35
C GLU A 9 23.05 -18.63 -23.31
N GLN A 10 23.17 -17.40 -23.79
CA GLN A 10 22.42 -16.24 -23.30
C GLN A 10 20.92 -16.46 -23.57
N SER A 11 20.31 -17.44 -22.90
CA SER A 11 18.85 -17.53 -22.90
C SER A 11 18.30 -16.26 -22.23
N PRO A 12 17.33 -15.55 -22.84
CA PRO A 12 16.77 -14.32 -22.26
C PRO A 12 16.17 -14.56 -20.87
N GLU A 13 15.77 -15.80 -20.59
CA GLU A 13 15.35 -16.31 -19.27
C GLU A 13 16.49 -16.21 -18.23
N ASN A 14 17.71 -16.64 -18.61
CA ASN A 14 18.89 -16.61 -17.76
C ASN A 14 19.38 -15.18 -17.49
N GLU A 15 19.27 -14.29 -18.48
CA GLU A 15 19.59 -12.87 -18.32
C GLU A 15 18.59 -12.17 -17.39
N TYR A 16 17.30 -12.48 -17.54
CA TYR A 16 16.24 -12.00 -16.66
C TYR A 16 16.46 -12.46 -15.20
N GLN A 17 16.77 -13.73 -14.97
CA GLN A 17 17.03 -14.27 -13.63
C GLN A 17 18.28 -13.66 -12.98
N ARG A 18 19.36 -13.42 -13.75
CA ARG A 18 20.56 -12.76 -13.24
C ARG A 18 20.31 -11.31 -12.82
N GLU A 19 19.60 -10.54 -13.65
CA GLU A 19 19.26 -9.15 -13.36
C GLU A 19 18.30 -9.05 -12.16
N LEU A 20 17.35 -9.98 -12.04
CA LEU A 20 16.45 -10.05 -10.88
C LEU A 20 17.21 -10.38 -9.58
N ALA A 21 18.19 -11.30 -9.64
CA ALA A 21 19.03 -11.63 -8.49
C ALA A 21 20.02 -10.51 -8.12
N ALA A 22 20.49 -9.72 -9.08
CA ALA A 22 21.29 -8.51 -8.82
C ALA A 22 20.42 -7.41 -8.19
N PHE A 23 19.22 -7.20 -8.71
CA PHE A 23 18.24 -6.24 -8.19
C PHE A 23 17.84 -6.53 -6.74
N ALA A 24 17.58 -7.80 -6.40
CA ALA A 24 17.25 -8.20 -5.04
C ALA A 24 18.44 -8.06 -4.07
N ARG A 25 19.68 -8.22 -4.55
CA ARG A 25 20.89 -7.97 -3.74
C ARG A 25 21.06 -6.49 -3.44
N ASP A 26 20.96 -5.63 -4.44
CA ASP A 26 21.10 -4.18 -4.25
C ASP A 26 20.03 -3.62 -3.29
N LEU A 27 18.80 -4.14 -3.33
CA LEU A 27 17.76 -3.79 -2.36
C LEU A 27 18.08 -4.26 -0.94
N LYS A 28 18.69 -5.44 -0.78
CA LYS A 28 19.12 -5.94 0.53
C LYS A 28 20.29 -5.13 1.08
N ASP A 29 21.24 -4.75 0.23
CA ASP A 29 22.38 -3.93 0.63
C ASP A 29 21.92 -2.54 1.09
N LEU A 30 20.99 -1.93 0.36
CA LEU A 30 20.38 -0.64 0.73
C LEU A 30 19.61 -0.74 2.05
N LYS A 31 18.94 -1.88 2.32
CA LYS A 31 18.31 -2.14 3.62
C LYS A 31 19.33 -2.32 4.75
N LEU A 32 20.41 -3.05 4.50
CA LEU A 32 21.46 -3.31 5.49
C LEU A 32 22.17 -2.02 5.92
N VAL A 33 22.42 -1.13 4.96
CA VAL A 33 22.99 0.20 5.22
C VAL A 33 22.07 1.05 6.10
N ASN A 34 20.74 0.92 5.94
CA ASN A 34 19.77 1.74 6.66
C ASN A 34 19.27 1.11 7.99
N GLY A 35 19.65 -0.14 8.29
CA GLY A 35 19.36 -0.80 9.57
C GLY A 35 17.87 -1.02 9.89
N ILE A 36 16.98 -0.99 8.88
CA ILE A 36 15.51 -0.97 9.09
C ILE A 36 14.95 -2.39 9.28
N GLY A 37 14.16 -2.59 10.34
CA GLY A 37 13.40 -3.82 10.56
C GLY A 37 12.20 -3.94 9.61
N TYR A 38 11.80 -5.17 9.27
CA TYR A 38 10.65 -5.39 8.37
C TYR A 38 9.33 -4.77 8.88
N ARG A 39 9.20 -4.58 10.19
CA ARG A 39 8.02 -3.97 10.84
C ARG A 39 8.02 -2.44 10.79
N ASP A 40 9.14 -1.82 10.47
CA ASP A 40 9.27 -0.36 10.45
C ASP A 40 8.87 0.22 9.09
N PHE A 41 8.89 -0.59 8.02
CA PHE A 41 8.43 -0.16 6.68
C PHE A 41 6.97 0.28 6.67
N ASP A 42 6.09 -0.44 7.35
CA ASP A 42 4.67 -0.12 7.44
C ASP A 42 4.47 1.21 8.20
N LYS A 43 5.14 1.35 9.35
CA LYS A 43 5.10 2.57 10.18
C LYS A 43 5.60 3.80 9.45
N ILE A 44 6.73 3.69 8.74
CA ILE A 44 7.30 4.82 7.99
C ILE A 44 6.42 5.15 6.77
N SER A 45 5.86 4.13 6.11
CA SER A 45 4.93 4.36 4.98
C SER A 45 3.66 5.12 5.40
N GLN A 46 3.10 4.78 6.57
CA GLN A 46 1.92 5.44 7.14
C GLN A 46 2.26 6.84 7.65
N LYS A 47 3.41 7.01 8.32
CA LYS A 47 3.88 8.31 8.82
C LYS A 47 4.08 9.35 7.72
N HIS A 48 4.49 8.92 6.52
CA HIS A 48 4.76 9.81 5.39
C HIS A 48 3.66 9.78 4.32
N SER A 49 2.49 9.20 4.62
CA SER A 49 1.33 9.12 3.73
C SER A 49 1.68 8.66 2.31
N LEU A 50 2.53 7.64 2.20
CA LEU A 50 2.88 7.08 0.90
C LEU A 50 1.65 6.41 0.27
N SER A 51 1.51 6.57 -1.05
CA SER A 51 0.32 6.13 -1.81
C SER A 51 0.07 4.62 -1.75
N VAL A 52 1.04 3.82 -1.32
CA VAL A 52 0.94 2.36 -1.20
C VAL A 52 1.42 1.93 0.19
N PRO A 53 0.58 1.26 1.00
CA PRO A 53 1.00 0.70 2.28
C PRO A 53 1.97 -0.46 2.04
N LEU A 54 3.12 -0.44 2.73
CA LEU A 54 4.16 -1.45 2.59
C LEU A 54 3.99 -2.54 3.66
N SER A 55 3.30 -3.62 3.33
CA SER A 55 3.16 -4.75 4.24
C SER A 55 4.49 -5.50 4.43
N ALA A 56 4.79 -5.90 5.67
CA ALA A 56 6.03 -6.61 6.00
C ALA A 56 6.20 -7.92 5.20
N SER A 57 5.09 -8.62 4.89
CA SER A 57 5.10 -9.82 4.05
C SER A 57 5.45 -9.49 2.60
N GLY A 58 4.85 -8.45 2.02
CA GLY A 58 5.14 -8.02 0.66
C GLY A 58 6.58 -7.55 0.48
N VAL A 59 7.12 -6.81 1.46
CA VAL A 59 8.53 -6.39 1.46
C VAL A 59 9.46 -7.60 1.55
N SER A 60 9.13 -8.61 2.37
CA SER A 60 9.91 -9.85 2.47
C SER A 60 9.90 -10.67 1.16
N GLU A 61 8.74 -10.81 0.52
CA GLU A 61 8.60 -11.52 -0.76
C GLU A 61 9.38 -10.86 -1.89
N VAL A 62 9.31 -9.53 -1.98
CA VAL A 62 10.04 -8.73 -2.98
C VAL A 62 11.55 -8.78 -2.73
N MET A 63 11.98 -8.65 -1.47
CA MET A 63 13.39 -8.76 -1.08
C MET A 63 13.94 -10.19 -1.28
N SER A 64 13.10 -11.22 -1.20
CA SER A 64 13.50 -12.60 -1.46
C SER A 64 13.51 -12.95 -2.96
N GLY A 65 13.09 -12.03 -3.84
CA GLY A 65 12.97 -12.27 -5.28
C GLY A 65 11.86 -13.25 -5.66
N LYS A 66 11.01 -13.66 -4.71
CA LYS A 66 9.90 -14.60 -4.92
C LYS A 66 8.71 -13.96 -5.62
N ARG A 67 8.53 -12.64 -5.47
CA ARG A 67 7.42 -11.89 -6.04
C ARG A 67 7.90 -10.64 -6.74
N TRP A 68 7.37 -10.41 -7.95
CA TRP A 68 7.61 -9.20 -8.71
C TRP A 68 6.80 -8.02 -8.14
N PRO A 69 7.45 -6.92 -7.70
CA PRO A 69 6.73 -5.77 -7.16
C PRO A 69 6.04 -4.96 -8.27
N SER A 70 4.85 -4.43 -7.95
CA SER A 70 4.25 -3.35 -8.73
C SER A 70 5.17 -2.13 -8.73
N ARG A 71 5.16 -1.33 -9.80
CA ARG A 71 5.97 -0.11 -9.95
C ARG A 71 5.81 0.82 -8.75
N ASP A 72 4.58 1.04 -8.33
CA ASP A 72 4.25 1.97 -7.24
C ASP A 72 4.69 1.42 -5.88
N PHE A 73 4.61 0.10 -5.70
CA PHE A 73 5.10 -0.59 -4.50
C PHE A 73 6.63 -0.50 -4.40
N LEU A 74 7.35 -0.67 -5.52
CA LEU A 74 8.80 -0.51 -5.58
C LEU A 74 9.22 0.92 -5.23
N LEU A 75 8.58 1.91 -5.84
CA LEU A 75 8.90 3.32 -5.60
C LEU A 75 8.58 3.71 -4.15
N ALA A 76 7.48 3.24 -3.59
CA ALA A 76 7.17 3.42 -2.16
C ALA A 76 8.25 2.80 -1.26
N LEU A 77 8.70 1.57 -1.57
CA LEU A 77 9.75 0.88 -0.81
C LEU A 77 11.08 1.62 -0.83
N VAL A 78 11.52 2.07 -2.01
CA VAL A 78 12.77 2.83 -2.17
C VAL A 78 12.65 4.20 -1.48
N ARG A 79 11.49 4.85 -1.54
CA ARG A 79 11.24 6.11 -0.82
C ARG A 79 11.37 5.95 0.69
N VAL A 80 10.80 4.89 1.28
CA VAL A 80 10.96 4.61 2.72
C VAL A 80 12.43 4.39 3.09
N LEU A 81 13.18 3.67 2.26
CA LEU A 81 14.61 3.44 2.50
C LEU A 81 15.40 4.75 2.43
N LEU A 82 15.14 5.60 1.45
CA LEU A 82 15.84 6.88 1.30
C LEU A 82 15.44 7.92 2.37
N ILE A 83 14.16 7.96 2.77
CA ILE A 83 13.69 8.83 3.87
C ILE A 83 14.43 8.51 5.17
N GLN A 84 14.67 7.24 5.45
CA GLN A 84 15.42 6.84 6.64
C GLN A 84 16.91 7.16 6.54
N GLN A 85 17.48 7.07 5.34
CA GLN A 85 18.90 7.34 5.10
C GLN A 85 19.22 8.84 5.16
N ASP A 86 18.40 9.66 4.51
CA ASP A 86 18.65 11.09 4.34
C ASP A 86 17.89 11.94 5.38
N GLY A 87 16.94 11.36 6.12
CA GLY A 87 16.12 12.04 7.14
C GLY A 87 15.08 13.02 6.56
N CYS A 88 15.00 13.15 5.24
CA CYS A 88 14.18 14.11 4.52
C CYS A 88 13.18 13.42 3.60
N LEU A 89 12.06 14.09 3.32
CA LEU A 89 11.06 13.61 2.38
C LEU A 89 11.63 13.59 0.95
N VAL A 90 11.61 12.41 0.32
CA VAL A 90 12.10 12.24 -1.04
C VAL A 90 10.96 12.45 -2.04
N GLU A 91 11.13 13.43 -2.92
CA GLU A 91 10.20 13.77 -4.00
C GLU A 91 10.20 12.71 -5.12
N LEU A 92 9.08 12.57 -5.84
CA LEU A 92 8.97 11.61 -6.96
C LEU A 92 9.96 11.88 -8.11
N GLY A 93 10.55 13.08 -8.17
CA GLY A 93 11.51 13.49 -9.20
C GLY A 93 12.98 13.16 -8.89
N ASP A 94 13.29 12.57 -7.75
CA ASP A 94 14.69 12.33 -7.36
C ASP A 94 15.41 11.38 -8.35
N SER A 95 16.58 11.82 -8.80
CA SER A 95 17.54 11.05 -9.59
C SER A 95 17.78 9.62 -9.07
N ARG A 96 17.79 9.42 -7.74
CA ARG A 96 17.95 8.11 -7.12
C ARG A 96 16.74 7.21 -7.36
N LEU A 97 15.53 7.76 -7.25
CA LEU A 97 14.28 7.04 -7.56
C LEU A 97 14.15 6.74 -9.05
N GLN A 98 14.59 7.65 -9.93
CA GLN A 98 14.57 7.43 -11.36
C GLN A 98 15.47 6.27 -11.79
N GLN A 99 16.62 6.06 -11.14
CA GLN A 99 17.48 4.90 -11.43
C GLN A 99 16.74 3.58 -11.15
N TRP A 100 15.97 3.51 -10.07
CA TRP A 100 15.15 2.35 -9.74
C TRP A 100 13.97 2.17 -10.71
N ASP A 101 13.32 3.25 -11.16
CA ASP A 101 12.28 3.20 -12.20
C ASP A 101 12.83 2.69 -13.56
N HIS A 102 14.03 3.14 -13.95
CA HIS A 102 14.69 2.68 -15.17
C HIS A 102 15.08 1.20 -15.10
N ARG A 103 15.60 0.74 -13.96
CA ARG A 103 15.91 -0.68 -13.75
C ARG A 103 14.65 -1.55 -13.78
N TRP A 104 13.55 -1.08 -13.19
CA TRP A 104 12.26 -1.76 -13.26
C TRP A 104 11.73 -1.85 -14.69
N LYS A 105 11.75 -0.75 -15.46
CA LYS A 105 11.36 -0.75 -16.89
C LYS A 105 12.20 -1.71 -17.74
N ARG A 106 13.51 -1.77 -17.50
CA ARG A 106 14.44 -2.69 -18.20
C ARG A 106 14.10 -4.16 -17.93
N LEU A 107 13.74 -4.49 -16.69
CA LEU A 107 13.34 -5.85 -16.33
C LEU A 107 11.97 -6.24 -16.92
N VAL A 108 11.03 -5.30 -17.03
CA VAL A 108 9.76 -5.52 -17.74
C VAL A 108 9.99 -5.84 -19.21
N GLN A 109 10.88 -5.11 -19.88
CA GLN A 109 11.26 -5.39 -21.27
C GLN A 109 11.89 -6.77 -21.44
N LEU A 110 12.74 -7.20 -20.51
CA LEU A 110 13.35 -8.54 -20.53
C LEU A 110 12.31 -9.65 -20.30
N ARG A 111 11.36 -9.46 -19.39
CA ARG A 111 10.25 -10.39 -19.14
C ARG A 111 9.35 -10.54 -20.37
N ASP A 112 8.98 -9.42 -20.99
CA ASP A 112 8.08 -9.44 -22.15
C ASP A 112 8.78 -10.09 -23.36
N ARG A 113 10.10 -9.91 -23.48
CA ARG A 113 10.94 -10.62 -24.46
C ARG A 113 11.07 -12.13 -24.16
N ALA A 114 11.15 -12.53 -22.89
CA ALA A 114 11.16 -13.94 -22.50
C ALA A 114 9.82 -14.62 -22.81
N LYS A 115 8.69 -13.95 -22.51
CA LYS A 115 7.33 -14.45 -22.83
C LYS A 115 7.09 -14.60 -24.33
N GLN A 116 7.63 -13.70 -25.14
CA GLN A 116 7.58 -13.79 -26.61
C GLN A 116 8.49 -14.91 -27.17
N SER A 117 9.46 -15.37 -26.39
CA SER A 117 10.39 -16.44 -26.78
C SER A 117 9.89 -17.84 -26.40
N THR A 118 8.84 -17.96 -25.58
CA THR A 118 8.08 -19.20 -25.35
C THR A 118 7.03 -19.36 -26.45
N PRO A 119 7.19 -20.30 -27.41
CA PRO A 119 6.18 -20.54 -28.42
C PRO A 119 4.96 -21.17 -27.75
N LEU A 120 3.83 -20.48 -27.84
CA LEU A 120 2.51 -21.10 -27.71
C LEU A 120 2.41 -22.17 -28.79
N GLU A 121 2.61 -23.42 -28.41
CA GLU A 121 2.33 -24.59 -29.24
C GLU A 121 0.80 -24.74 -29.34
N VAL A 122 0.17 -23.81 -30.06
CA VAL A 122 -1.20 -23.97 -30.55
C VAL A 122 -1.11 -24.92 -31.73
N GLN A 123 -1.22 -26.22 -31.45
CA GLN A 123 -1.49 -27.21 -32.48
C GLN A 123 -2.87 -26.91 -33.07
N HIS A 124 -2.90 -26.09 -34.12
CA HIS A 124 -4.01 -26.12 -35.07
C HIS A 124 -4.03 -27.52 -35.68
N GLY A 125 -4.99 -28.33 -35.21
CA GLY A 125 -5.32 -29.58 -35.86
C GLY A 125 -5.67 -29.31 -37.32
N SER A 126 -4.84 -29.85 -38.22
CA SER A 126 -5.21 -30.01 -39.62
C SER A 126 -6.55 -30.74 -39.71
N PRO A 127 -7.37 -30.45 -40.74
CA PRO A 127 -8.61 -31.19 -40.98
C PRO A 127 -8.32 -32.69 -41.11
N PRO A 128 -9.22 -33.58 -40.67
CA PRO A 128 -8.96 -35.01 -40.67
C PRO A 128 -8.70 -35.48 -42.10
N ASP A 129 -7.51 -36.05 -42.31
CA ASP A 129 -7.19 -36.82 -43.49
C ASP A 129 -8.28 -37.88 -43.67
N LYS A 130 -8.75 -38.02 -44.91
CA LYS A 130 -9.70 -39.06 -45.31
C LYS A 130 -9.19 -40.42 -44.80
N PRO A 131 -10.08 -41.32 -44.34
CA PRO A 131 -9.66 -42.64 -43.91
C PRO A 131 -8.88 -43.28 -45.05
N ALA A 132 -7.64 -43.68 -44.77
CA ALA A 132 -6.80 -44.37 -45.72
C ALA A 132 -7.57 -45.59 -46.23
N THR A 133 -8.08 -45.51 -47.46
CA THR A 133 -8.73 -46.63 -48.13
C THR A 133 -7.69 -47.72 -48.21
N VAL A 134 -7.87 -48.82 -47.48
CA VAL A 134 -7.00 -50.00 -47.58
C VAL A 134 -7.06 -50.46 -49.03
N GLN A 135 -6.02 -50.15 -49.81
CA GLN A 135 -5.89 -50.63 -51.18
C GLN A 135 -5.51 -52.11 -51.08
N ILE A 136 -6.46 -52.97 -51.44
CA ILE A 136 -6.26 -54.41 -51.49
C ILE A 136 -5.80 -54.72 -52.91
N ASP A 137 -4.48 -54.83 -53.11
CA ASP A 137 -3.88 -55.24 -54.38
C ASP A 137 -4.02 -56.76 -54.55
N PHE A 138 -5.24 -57.23 -54.81
CA PHE A 138 -5.51 -58.62 -55.17
C PHE A 138 -5.71 -58.72 -56.69
N VAL A 139 -4.83 -59.46 -57.37
CA VAL A 139 -4.94 -59.78 -58.80
C VAL A 139 -5.61 -61.15 -58.95
N PRO A 140 -6.80 -61.25 -59.58
CA PRO A 140 -7.47 -62.53 -59.78
C PRO A 140 -6.67 -63.42 -60.74
N PRO A 141 -6.53 -64.74 -60.45
CA PRO A 141 -5.91 -65.68 -61.38
C PRO A 141 -6.74 -65.81 -62.67
N ALA A 142 -6.08 -65.98 -63.83
CA ALA A 142 -6.72 -66.11 -65.14
C ALA A 142 -7.60 -67.38 -65.24
N GLY A 143 -8.58 -67.40 -66.15
CA GLY A 143 -9.55 -68.50 -66.28
C GLY A 143 -8.95 -69.86 -66.70
N ASP A 144 -7.68 -69.86 -67.11
CA ASP A 144 -6.84 -71.00 -67.48
C ASP A 144 -5.71 -71.28 -66.47
N ALA A 145 -5.79 -70.69 -65.27
CA ALA A 145 -4.76 -70.80 -64.24
C ALA A 145 -4.53 -72.23 -63.75
N THR A 146 -3.27 -72.54 -63.48
CA THR A 146 -2.83 -73.82 -62.93
C THR A 146 -3.22 -73.96 -61.46
N LEU A 147 -3.36 -75.20 -60.96
CA LEU A 147 -3.64 -75.50 -59.54
C LEU A 147 -2.69 -74.79 -58.57
N GLN A 148 -1.42 -74.61 -58.98
CA GLN A 148 -0.39 -73.94 -58.20
C GLN A 148 -0.62 -72.41 -58.10
N GLU A 149 -1.12 -71.78 -59.17
CA GLU A 149 -1.48 -70.35 -59.18
C GLU A 149 -2.73 -70.08 -58.34
N LEU A 150 -3.69 -71.03 -58.32
CA LEU A 150 -4.83 -70.97 -57.41
C LEU A 150 -4.41 -71.10 -55.94
N ASP A 151 -3.49 -72.00 -55.62
CA ASP A 151 -2.98 -72.15 -54.25
C ASP A 151 -2.18 -70.92 -53.79
N SER A 152 -1.41 -70.28 -54.68
CA SER A 152 -0.75 -69.00 -54.42
C SER A 152 -1.77 -67.90 -54.13
N ALA A 153 -2.75 -67.71 -55.02
CA ALA A 153 -3.80 -66.70 -54.82
C ALA A 153 -4.61 -66.94 -53.53
N LYS A 154 -4.82 -68.21 -53.14
CA LYS A 154 -5.46 -68.56 -51.86
C LYS A 154 -4.57 -68.26 -50.65
N SER A 155 -3.24 -68.36 -50.79
CA SER A 155 -2.29 -67.95 -49.76
C SER A 155 -2.28 -66.44 -49.61
N ASP A 156 -2.23 -65.70 -50.72
CA ASP A 156 -2.25 -64.23 -50.75
C ASP A 156 -3.55 -63.69 -50.13
N LEU A 157 -4.70 -64.31 -50.43
CA LEU A 157 -5.98 -63.96 -49.81
C LEU A 157 -5.99 -64.22 -48.29
N ARG A 158 -5.34 -65.30 -47.82
CA ARG A 158 -5.22 -65.56 -46.37
C ARG A 158 -4.34 -64.52 -45.69
N GLU A 159 -3.25 -64.12 -46.35
CA GLU A 159 -2.35 -63.07 -45.86
C GLU A 159 -3.06 -61.71 -45.80
N ILE A 160 -3.79 -61.33 -46.86
CA ILE A 160 -4.61 -60.11 -46.90
C ILE A 160 -5.66 -60.14 -45.78
N LEU A 161 -6.33 -61.27 -45.56
CA LEU A 161 -7.30 -61.41 -44.47
C LEU A 161 -6.64 -61.26 -43.09
N SER A 162 -5.47 -61.86 -42.88
CA SER A 162 -4.71 -61.72 -41.64
C SER A 162 -4.32 -60.26 -41.39
N ASN A 163 -3.79 -59.58 -42.42
CA ASN A 163 -3.40 -58.17 -42.34
C ASN A 163 -4.62 -57.25 -42.07
N LEU A 164 -5.78 -57.57 -42.65
CA LEU A 164 -7.01 -56.82 -42.42
C LEU A 164 -7.55 -57.04 -40.99
N GLU A 165 -7.46 -58.26 -40.46
CA GLU A 165 -7.84 -58.57 -39.08
C GLU A 165 -6.92 -57.85 -38.09
N GLU A 166 -5.61 -57.89 -38.32
CA GLU A 166 -4.62 -57.14 -37.52
C GLU A 166 -4.91 -55.63 -37.57
N HIS A 167 -5.12 -55.07 -38.76
CA HIS A 167 -5.47 -53.65 -38.91
C HIS A 167 -6.79 -53.30 -38.19
N ALA A 168 -7.82 -54.16 -38.29
CA ALA A 168 -9.08 -53.95 -37.59
C ALA A 168 -8.94 -54.02 -36.06
N THR A 169 -8.05 -54.87 -35.54
CA THR A 169 -7.74 -54.89 -34.10
C THR A 169 -6.96 -53.65 -33.67
N HIS A 170 -6.01 -53.19 -34.49
CA HIS A 170 -5.25 -51.97 -34.23
C HIS A 170 -6.17 -50.75 -34.18
N VAL A 171 -7.03 -50.53 -35.19
CA VAL A 171 -8.02 -49.44 -35.21
C VAL A 171 -8.98 -49.51 -34.01
N ARG A 172 -9.42 -50.71 -33.61
CA ARG A 172 -10.25 -50.88 -32.40
C ARG A 172 -9.52 -50.48 -31.12
N ASN A 173 -8.22 -50.76 -31.02
CA ASN A 173 -7.41 -50.38 -29.85
C ASN A 173 -7.18 -48.86 -29.81
N GLU A 174 -6.82 -48.25 -30.94
CA GLU A 174 -6.69 -46.79 -31.07
C GLU A 174 -8.01 -46.09 -30.71
N PHE A 175 -9.15 -46.59 -31.20
CA PHE A 175 -10.46 -46.01 -30.87
C PHE A 175 -10.78 -46.10 -29.37
N ARG A 176 -10.42 -47.20 -28.70
CA ARG A 176 -10.55 -47.30 -27.24
C ARG A 176 -9.62 -46.33 -26.51
N GLN A 177 -8.41 -46.12 -27.01
CA GLN A 177 -7.48 -45.15 -26.44
C GLN A 177 -8.05 -43.73 -26.55
N VAL A 178 -8.53 -43.34 -27.73
CA VAL A 178 -9.17 -42.03 -27.95
C VAL A 178 -10.37 -41.82 -27.03
N LEU A 179 -11.22 -42.84 -26.83
CA LEU A 179 -12.33 -42.77 -25.86
C LEU A 179 -11.83 -42.61 -24.41
N GLY A 180 -10.74 -43.29 -24.05
CA GLY A 180 -10.09 -43.13 -22.75
C GLY A 180 -9.57 -41.71 -22.54
N GLU A 181 -8.88 -41.15 -23.53
CA GLU A 181 -8.39 -39.77 -23.52
C GLU A 181 -9.54 -38.77 -23.47
N GLN A 182 -10.61 -38.98 -24.23
CA GLN A 182 -11.82 -38.16 -24.17
C GLN A 182 -12.43 -38.14 -22.76
N SER A 183 -12.53 -39.30 -22.11
CA SER A 183 -13.05 -39.39 -20.74
C SER A 183 -12.15 -38.66 -19.72
N ARG A 184 -10.83 -38.72 -19.91
CA ARG A 184 -9.85 -38.01 -19.06
C ARG A 184 -9.97 -36.50 -19.24
N VAL A 185 -10.06 -36.03 -20.49
CA VAL A 185 -10.25 -34.61 -20.79
C VAL A 185 -11.57 -34.10 -20.19
N ALA A 186 -12.65 -34.89 -20.31
CA ALA A 186 -13.93 -34.54 -19.69
C ALA A 186 -13.81 -34.39 -18.16
N ALA A 187 -13.10 -35.29 -17.49
CA ALA A 187 -12.87 -35.21 -16.05
C ALA A 187 -12.06 -33.97 -15.64
N GLU A 188 -11.01 -33.63 -16.40
CA GLU A 188 -10.22 -32.41 -16.14
C GLU A 188 -11.04 -31.14 -16.38
N LEU A 189 -11.88 -31.11 -17.42
CA LEU A 189 -12.80 -29.98 -17.66
C LEU A 189 -13.80 -29.80 -16.51
N SER A 190 -14.37 -30.88 -15.98
CA SER A 190 -15.24 -30.83 -14.80
C SER A 190 -14.49 -30.28 -13.57
N ARG A 191 -13.26 -30.75 -13.34
CA ARG A 191 -12.43 -30.27 -12.23
C ARG A 191 -12.10 -28.77 -12.36
N LEU A 192 -11.75 -28.31 -13.56
CA LEU A 192 -11.49 -26.90 -13.81
C LEU A 192 -12.75 -26.04 -13.63
N ALA A 193 -13.92 -26.55 -14.03
CA ALA A 193 -15.19 -25.86 -13.81
C ALA A 193 -15.50 -25.68 -12.32
N GLU A 194 -15.29 -26.73 -11.50
CA GLU A 194 -15.47 -26.65 -10.04
C GLU A 194 -14.49 -25.67 -9.38
N LEU A 195 -13.22 -25.67 -9.81
CA LEU A 195 -12.24 -24.71 -9.30
C LEU A 195 -12.63 -23.28 -9.67
N LEU A 196 -13.08 -23.07 -10.90
CA LEU A 196 -13.51 -21.76 -11.36
C LEU A 196 -14.74 -21.26 -10.59
N GLU A 197 -15.67 -22.14 -10.25
CA GLU A 197 -16.82 -21.79 -9.39
C GLU A 197 -16.39 -21.45 -7.96
N LYS A 198 -15.45 -22.20 -7.38
CA LYS A 198 -14.88 -21.89 -6.05
C LYS A 198 -14.20 -20.52 -6.03
N GLU A 199 -13.40 -20.22 -7.04
CA GLU A 199 -12.72 -18.93 -7.17
C GLU A 199 -13.73 -17.79 -7.37
N ARG A 200 -14.80 -18.00 -8.16
CA ARG A 200 -15.90 -17.03 -8.29
C ARG A 200 -16.57 -16.74 -6.95
N ASN A 201 -16.93 -17.79 -6.22
CA ASN A 201 -17.56 -17.65 -4.91
C ASN A 201 -16.65 -16.93 -3.89
N HIS A 202 -15.34 -17.22 -3.93
CA HIS A 202 -14.37 -16.53 -3.09
C HIS A 202 -14.24 -15.05 -3.45
N ASN A 203 -14.19 -14.72 -4.76
CA ASN A 203 -14.16 -13.34 -5.22
C ASN A 203 -15.42 -12.58 -4.79
N GLU A 204 -16.61 -13.16 -4.94
CA GLU A 204 -17.85 -12.53 -4.46
C GLU A 204 -17.83 -12.29 -2.95
N GLN A 205 -17.24 -13.20 -2.17
CA GLN A 205 -17.10 -13.01 -0.73
C GLN A 205 -16.14 -11.87 -0.40
N LEU A 206 -15.02 -11.76 -1.12
CA LEU A 206 -14.08 -10.66 -0.97
C LEU A 206 -14.69 -9.32 -1.37
N GLU A 207 -15.48 -9.28 -2.45
CA GLU A 207 -16.21 -8.08 -2.87
C GLU A 207 -17.17 -7.59 -1.76
N ARG A 208 -17.96 -8.50 -1.17
CA ARG A 208 -18.83 -8.16 -0.02
C ARG A 208 -18.02 -7.62 1.17
N GLN A 209 -16.87 -8.21 1.48
CA GLN A 209 -16.01 -7.73 2.57
C GLN A 209 -15.41 -6.35 2.27
N ILE A 210 -15.05 -6.07 1.02
CA ILE A 210 -14.58 -4.75 0.59
C ILE A 210 -15.69 -3.72 0.77
N GLU A 211 -16.91 -4.02 0.34
CA GLU A 211 -18.06 -3.12 0.49
C GLU A 211 -18.35 -2.81 1.98
N GLU A 212 -18.33 -3.82 2.86
CA GLU A 212 -18.48 -3.64 4.30
C GLU A 212 -17.40 -2.73 4.90
N LEU A 213 -16.13 -2.95 4.51
CA LEU A 213 -15.01 -2.14 4.97
C LEU A 213 -15.08 -0.69 4.46
N GLU A 214 -15.54 -0.48 3.24
CA GLU A 214 -15.75 0.87 2.68
C GLU A 214 -16.87 1.62 3.41
N GLN A 215 -17.97 0.92 3.74
CA GLN A 215 -19.05 1.50 4.54
C GLN A 215 -18.56 1.92 5.94
N LEU A 216 -17.83 1.03 6.63
CA LEU A 216 -17.22 1.32 7.92
C LEU A 216 -16.25 2.50 7.84
N ARG A 217 -15.41 2.57 6.80
CA ARG A 217 -14.50 3.71 6.57
C ARG A 217 -15.28 5.01 6.40
N GLY A 218 -16.39 4.98 5.66
CA GLY A 218 -17.26 6.13 5.46
C GLY A 218 -17.95 6.59 6.75
N GLU A 219 -18.34 5.67 7.61
CA GLU A 219 -18.94 5.99 8.91
C GLU A 219 -17.94 6.61 9.87
N LEU A 220 -16.74 6.02 9.99
CA LEU A 220 -15.66 6.60 10.79
C LEU A 220 -15.23 7.98 10.26
N GLY A 221 -15.24 8.17 8.94
CA GLY A 221 -14.99 9.48 8.31
C GLY A 221 -15.97 10.55 8.77
N ARG A 222 -17.28 10.24 8.74
CA ARG A 222 -18.34 11.15 9.23
C ARG A 222 -18.22 11.45 10.71
N GLN A 223 -17.85 10.46 11.53
CA GLN A 223 -17.62 10.66 12.96
C GLN A 223 -16.43 11.60 13.22
N LEU A 224 -15.33 11.43 12.49
CA LEU A 224 -14.17 12.31 12.59
C LEU A 224 -14.49 13.75 12.16
N GLU A 225 -15.31 13.93 11.14
CA GLU A 225 -15.78 15.24 10.69
C GLU A 225 -16.63 15.91 11.80
N GLY A 226 -17.61 15.20 12.35
CA GLY A 226 -18.40 15.72 13.47
C GLY A 226 -17.57 16.07 14.71
N LEU A 227 -16.54 15.28 15.05
CA LEU A 227 -15.63 15.61 16.16
C LEU A 227 -14.75 16.83 15.86
N ARG A 228 -14.37 17.05 14.61
CA ARG A 228 -13.61 18.26 14.20
C ARG A 228 -14.47 19.50 14.31
N ASP A 229 -15.73 19.42 13.88
CA ASP A 229 -16.67 20.54 13.98
C ASP A 229 -16.91 20.90 15.45
N GLN A 230 -17.10 19.91 16.33
CA GLN A 230 -17.23 20.12 17.77
C GLN A 230 -15.99 20.78 18.38
N LEU A 231 -14.78 20.38 17.95
CA LEU A 231 -13.55 20.99 18.44
C LEU A 231 -13.45 22.45 17.98
N ALA A 232 -13.83 22.75 16.74
CA ALA A 232 -13.85 24.11 16.21
C ALA A 232 -14.86 25.01 16.97
N GLU A 233 -16.01 24.47 17.34
CA GLU A 233 -17.00 25.16 18.18
C GLU A 233 -16.42 25.47 19.58
N ILE A 234 -15.79 24.48 20.22
CA ILE A 234 -15.13 24.68 21.52
C ILE A 234 -14.02 25.73 21.45
N ASP A 235 -13.21 25.71 20.39
CA ASP A 235 -12.13 26.71 20.21
C ASP A 235 -12.69 28.12 19.99
N SER A 236 -13.82 28.24 19.28
CA SER A 236 -14.54 29.51 19.13
C SER A 236 -15.08 30.02 20.46
N ASP A 237 -15.78 29.17 21.22
CA ASP A 237 -16.32 29.53 22.55
C ASP A 237 -15.21 29.94 23.51
N LYS A 238 -14.08 29.22 23.48
CA LYS A 238 -12.91 29.54 24.29
C LYS A 238 -12.33 30.91 23.94
N ALA A 239 -12.31 31.28 22.66
CA ALA A 239 -11.83 32.59 22.23
C ALA A 239 -12.72 33.72 22.79
N VAL A 240 -14.05 33.54 22.72
CA VAL A 240 -15.03 34.49 23.31
C VAL A 240 -14.82 34.61 24.82
N LEU A 241 -14.69 33.50 25.53
CA LEU A 241 -14.48 33.53 26.99
C LEU A 241 -13.18 34.22 27.40
N PHE A 242 -12.11 34.09 26.60
CA PHE A 242 -10.87 34.82 26.87
C PHE A 242 -11.01 36.32 26.63
N GLU A 243 -11.78 36.74 25.63
CA GLU A 243 -12.08 38.15 25.40
C GLU A 243 -12.87 38.72 26.59
N ASP A 244 -13.93 38.03 27.02
CA ASP A 244 -14.72 38.39 28.20
C ASP A 244 -13.86 38.47 29.48
N GLU A 245 -12.95 37.51 29.69
CA GLU A 245 -12.03 37.53 30.83
C GLU A 245 -11.09 38.73 30.80
N SER A 246 -10.56 39.09 29.62
CA SER A 246 -9.71 40.26 29.44
C SER A 246 -10.47 41.55 29.75
N GLU A 247 -11.70 41.70 29.25
CA GLU A 247 -12.54 42.87 29.52
C GLU A 247 -12.85 43.02 31.01
N LEU A 248 -13.18 41.91 31.69
CA LEU A 248 -13.40 41.91 33.13
C LEU A 248 -12.14 42.28 33.92
N ASN A 249 -10.98 41.82 33.48
CA ASN A 249 -9.71 42.15 34.11
C ASN A 249 -9.37 43.65 33.95
N ASP A 250 -9.57 44.21 32.76
CA ASP A 250 -9.39 45.65 32.51
C ASP A 250 -10.34 46.49 33.36
N ARG A 251 -11.61 46.06 33.46
CA ARG A 251 -12.60 46.72 34.32
C ARG A 251 -12.21 46.64 35.80
N ARG A 252 -11.70 45.50 36.26
CA ARG A 252 -11.18 45.36 37.62
C ARG A 252 -9.99 46.27 37.87
N ALA A 253 -9.07 46.40 36.91
CA ALA A 253 -7.92 47.30 37.03
C ALA A 253 -8.35 48.76 37.15
N MET A 254 -9.32 49.21 36.34
CA MET A 254 -9.88 50.56 36.43
C MET A 254 -10.52 50.81 37.79
N LEU A 255 -11.35 49.89 38.28
CA LEU A 255 -11.99 50.03 39.59
C LEU A 255 -10.98 50.09 40.73
N ASN A 256 -9.93 49.26 40.69
CA ASN A 256 -8.86 49.31 41.68
C ASN A 256 -8.11 50.63 41.66
N PHE A 257 -7.84 51.17 40.47
CA PHE A 257 -7.20 52.48 40.31
C PHE A 257 -8.07 53.61 40.87
N ASP A 258 -9.35 53.64 40.50
CA ASP A 258 -10.31 54.63 41.00
C ASP A 258 -10.48 54.55 42.52
N TRP A 259 -10.54 53.33 43.05
CA TRP A 259 -10.62 53.10 44.50
C TRP A 259 -9.37 53.58 45.23
N ALA A 260 -8.18 53.27 44.71
CA ALA A 260 -6.91 53.73 45.27
C ALA A 260 -6.84 55.26 45.30
N ARG A 261 -7.25 55.92 44.19
CA ARG A 261 -7.30 57.38 44.10
C ARG A 261 -8.29 57.99 45.10
N TYR A 262 -9.49 57.41 45.21
CA TYR A 262 -10.49 57.85 46.18
C TYR A 262 -9.97 57.72 47.62
N GLU A 263 -9.30 56.61 47.93
CA GLU A 263 -8.75 56.35 49.27
C GLU A 263 -7.58 57.29 49.60
N GLU A 264 -6.72 57.61 48.63
CA GLU A 264 -5.68 58.64 48.75
C GLU A 264 -6.27 60.03 49.01
N ASP A 265 -7.26 60.45 48.21
CA ASP A 265 -7.95 61.73 48.40
C ASP A 265 -8.61 61.82 49.78
N ARG A 266 -9.24 60.73 50.22
CA ARG A 266 -9.86 60.63 51.54
C ARG A 266 -8.82 60.80 52.66
N ARG A 267 -7.68 60.11 52.56
CA ARG A 267 -6.57 60.22 53.53
C ARG A 267 -6.00 61.62 53.56
N ALA A 268 -5.73 62.22 52.40
CA ALA A 268 -5.22 63.58 52.29
C ALA A 268 -6.16 64.61 52.97
N ARG A 269 -7.48 64.47 52.79
CA ARG A 269 -8.46 65.32 53.48
C ARG A 269 -8.43 65.14 54.99
N ALA A 270 -8.40 63.90 55.47
CA ALA A 270 -8.34 63.61 56.90
C ALA A 270 -7.03 64.13 57.53
N GLU A 271 -5.90 64.01 56.83
CA GLU A 271 -4.61 64.55 57.26
C GLU A 271 -4.61 66.08 57.29
N ALA A 272 -5.19 66.74 56.28
CA ALA A 272 -5.33 68.19 56.24
C ALA A 272 -6.22 68.70 57.38
N GLU A 273 -7.33 68.02 57.66
CA GLU A 273 -8.21 68.35 58.79
C GLU A 273 -7.51 68.15 60.14
N ALA A 274 -6.80 67.03 60.31
CA ALA A 274 -6.00 66.77 61.51
C ALA A 274 -4.88 67.82 61.69
N ALA A 275 -4.22 68.24 60.61
CA ALA A 275 -3.22 69.30 60.64
C ALA A 275 -3.85 70.66 61.05
N ARG A 276 -5.04 70.98 60.52
CA ARG A 276 -5.79 72.20 60.90
C ARG A 276 -6.12 72.19 62.39
N LEU A 277 -6.71 71.10 62.89
CA LEU A 277 -7.07 70.94 64.31
C LEU A 277 -5.84 70.99 65.23
N ARG A 278 -4.69 70.42 64.81
CA ARG A 278 -3.43 70.55 65.57
C ARG A 278 -2.95 71.99 65.64
N GLY A 279 -3.07 72.75 64.56
CA GLY A 279 -2.76 74.19 64.54
C GLY A 279 -3.66 74.98 65.49
N GLU A 280 -4.97 74.78 65.41
CA GLU A 280 -5.95 75.41 66.31
C GLU A 280 -5.66 75.09 67.79
N LEU A 281 -5.32 73.83 68.10
CA LEU A 281 -4.97 73.41 69.46
C LEU A 281 -3.68 74.06 69.95
N ALA A 282 -2.66 74.20 69.08
CA ALA A 282 -1.43 74.90 69.41
C ALA A 282 -1.68 76.40 69.69
N ASP A 283 -2.52 77.04 68.90
CA ASP A 283 -2.92 78.44 69.11
C ASP A 283 -3.68 78.63 70.43
N VAL A 284 -4.64 77.74 70.74
CA VAL A 284 -5.38 77.77 72.01
C VAL A 284 -4.43 77.55 73.18
N LYS A 285 -3.49 76.60 73.06
CA LYS A 285 -2.47 76.35 74.09
C LYS A 285 -1.59 77.58 74.31
N HIS A 286 -1.13 78.24 73.25
CA HIS A 286 -0.38 79.48 73.36
C HIS A 286 -1.18 80.61 74.01
N LYS A 287 -2.48 80.74 73.69
CA LYS A 287 -3.37 81.72 74.33
C LYS A 287 -3.56 81.43 75.83
N LEU A 288 -3.74 80.17 76.21
CA LEU A 288 -3.83 79.75 77.62
C LEU A 288 -2.53 80.04 78.37
N GLU A 289 -1.38 79.67 77.81
CA GLU A 289 -0.07 79.97 78.41
C GLU A 289 0.18 81.49 78.56
N ALA A 290 -0.34 82.31 77.66
CA ALA A 290 -0.29 83.77 77.76
C ALA A 290 -1.23 84.29 78.85
N ALA A 291 -2.46 83.75 78.95
CA ALA A 291 -3.41 84.09 80.00
C ALA A 291 -2.89 83.70 81.39
N ASP A 292 -2.30 82.52 81.54
CA ASP A 292 -1.68 82.05 82.79
C ASP A 292 -0.52 82.97 83.23
N ARG A 293 0.28 83.47 82.27
CA ARG A 293 1.31 84.48 82.55
C ARG A 293 0.69 85.77 83.08
N LEU A 294 -0.36 86.29 82.45
CA LEU A 294 -1.06 87.49 82.90
C LEU A 294 -1.66 87.32 84.30
N ILE A 295 -2.23 86.15 84.61
CA ILE A 295 -2.77 85.86 85.95
C ILE A 295 -1.64 85.82 86.99
N ARG A 296 -0.51 85.18 86.66
CA ARG A 296 0.65 85.10 87.54
C ARG A 296 1.26 86.48 87.82
N ASP A 297 1.38 87.32 86.79
CA ASP A 297 1.92 88.67 86.91
C ASP A 297 0.94 89.62 87.63
N GLY A 298 -0.37 89.40 87.50
CA GLY A 298 -1.41 90.16 88.19
C GLY A 298 -1.60 89.80 89.67
N GLN A 299 -1.18 88.61 90.11
CA GLN A 299 -1.19 88.21 91.53
C GLN A 299 0.05 88.68 92.31
N SER A 300 1.00 89.34 91.64
CA SER A 300 2.27 89.80 92.22
C SER A 300 2.27 91.30 92.61
N TYR A 301 1.09 91.92 92.69
CA TYR A 301 0.85 93.30 93.17
C TYR A 301 0.05 93.32 94.46
#